data_AF-A0A6N7LJ71-F1
#
_entry.id   AF-A0A6N7LJ71-F1
#
_cell.length_a   1.000
_cell.length_b   1.000
_cell.length_c   1.000
_cell.angle_alpha   90.00
_cell.angle_beta   90.00
_cell.angle_gamma   90.00
#
_symmetry.space_group_name_H-M   'P 1'
#
loop_
_entity.id
_entity.type
_entity.pdbx_description
1 polymer ?
#
loop_
_entity_poly.entity_id
_entity_poly.type
_entity_poly.pdbx_seq_one_letter_code
_entity_poly.pdbx_strand_id
1 'polypeptide(L)'
;MGFEIAAAIRRCGSAILGLIVGASLLATDAASADGTPAKELFGAKALPAAMAPSSLGFYAKGCLAGGVAIPTDGPTWQAMRLSRNRRWGHPEMIALIERFSHDAAEKIGWPGLLLGDISQPRGGPMTSGHASHQIGLDADIWLTPMPQRTLSLEERESISATSMLQKNKFLTVDPSIWTPAHARLIMMAASYPQVERVFVNPAIKKKLCDTWKGDRSALGKVRPIYGHDYHFHIRIKCPEGSVGCKGQARVPAGDGCDKSLAWWFTDEPWAKPKKKPEKPMKPKFAKLSDLPKACALVLDGPAPASEQEVTYGTAYRSATAVPAAATSIEAVIGAAAAAPLGNIPVPLPRPALQ
;
A
#
# COMPACT_ATOMS: atom_id res chain seq x y z
N MET A 1 -22.18 -76.18 66.22
CA MET A 1 -23.33 -75.33 65.81
C MET A 1 -22.92 -74.59 64.55
N GLY A 2 -23.63 -74.78 63.43
CA GLY A 2 -23.43 -74.16 62.10
C GLY A 2 -22.22 -74.72 61.32
N PHE A 3 -22.27 -75.40 60.16
CA PHE A 3 -23.05 -75.19 58.91
C PHE A 3 -22.91 -73.71 58.47
N GLU A 4 -22.31 -73.30 57.35
CA GLU A 4 -22.27 -73.81 55.96
C GLU A 4 -21.11 -73.15 55.16
N ILE A 5 -20.43 -73.83 54.22
CA ILE A 5 -20.64 -73.85 52.73
C ILE A 5 -20.52 -72.43 52.12
N ALA A 6 -19.82 -72.09 51.03
CA ALA A 6 -19.22 -72.75 49.87
C ALA A 6 -18.14 -71.77 49.33
N ALA A 7 -17.03 -72.24 48.76
CA ALA A 7 -16.81 -72.38 47.30
C ALA A 7 -16.94 -71.05 46.51
N ALA A 8 -16.09 -70.68 45.56
CA ALA A 8 -14.86 -71.23 45.00
C ALA A 8 -14.39 -70.20 43.92
N ILE A 9 -13.34 -70.58 43.18
CA ILE A 9 -13.05 -70.16 41.78
C ILE A 9 -12.39 -68.77 41.67
N ARG A 10 -11.37 -68.51 40.84
CA ARG A 10 -10.43 -69.23 39.95
C ARG A 10 -9.66 -68.05 39.31
N ARG A 11 -8.34 -67.93 39.52
CA ARG A 11 -7.26 -68.22 38.55
C ARG A 11 -7.17 -67.26 37.34
N CYS A 12 -5.91 -66.97 36.99
CA CYS A 12 -5.41 -66.28 35.78
C CYS A 12 -5.44 -64.75 35.88
N GLY A 13 -4.41 -63.98 35.55
CA GLY A 13 -3.16 -64.29 34.85
C GLY A 13 -2.77 -63.06 34.03
N SER A 14 -1.53 -62.59 34.23
CA SER A 14 -0.70 -61.84 33.29
C SER A 14 -1.05 -60.40 32.87
N ALA A 15 -0.06 -59.53 33.10
CA ALA A 15 0.55 -58.55 32.19
C ALA A 15 -0.31 -57.44 31.56
N ILE A 16 0.13 -56.19 31.76
CA ILE A 16 0.17 -55.05 30.79
C ILE A 16 1.19 -54.06 31.40
N LEU A 17 2.43 -53.98 30.91
CA LEU A 17 2.92 -53.31 29.69
C LEU A 17 2.80 -51.78 29.77
N GLY A 18 3.96 -51.12 29.72
CA GLY A 18 4.16 -49.71 29.99
C GLY A 18 3.39 -48.75 29.09
N LEU A 19 2.86 -47.70 29.70
CA LEU A 19 2.23 -46.58 29.03
C LEU A 19 3.33 -45.65 28.49
N ILE A 20 3.66 -45.80 27.21
CA ILE A 20 4.39 -44.77 26.44
C ILE A 20 3.38 -43.63 26.22
N VAL A 21 3.55 -42.52 26.93
CA VAL A 21 2.87 -41.26 26.63
C VAL A 21 3.52 -40.69 25.38
N GLY A 22 2.97 -41.05 24.22
CA GLY A 22 3.28 -40.41 22.96
C GLY A 22 2.81 -38.97 22.99
N ALA A 23 3.75 -38.02 23.08
CA ALA A 23 3.50 -36.62 22.83
C ALA A 23 3.18 -36.46 21.34
N SER A 24 1.89 -36.42 21.01
CA SER A 24 1.40 -35.98 19.71
C SER A 24 1.70 -34.49 19.56
N LEU A 25 2.89 -34.18 19.06
CA LEU A 25 3.20 -32.90 18.43
C LEU A 25 2.25 -32.76 17.24
N LEU A 26 1.18 -32.00 17.42
CA LEU A 26 0.50 -31.35 16.30
C LEU A 26 1.52 -30.35 15.72
N ALA A 27 2.35 -30.84 14.81
CA ALA A 27 3.01 -30.01 13.83
C ALA A 27 1.89 -29.31 13.06
N THR A 28 1.59 -28.08 13.44
CA THR A 28 0.90 -27.18 12.54
C THR A 28 1.78 -27.09 11.31
N ASP A 29 1.21 -27.44 10.15
CA ASP A 29 1.83 -27.23 8.85
C ASP A 29 2.08 -25.72 8.68
N ALA A 30 3.19 -25.24 9.21
CA ALA A 30 3.92 -24.12 8.65
C ALA A 30 4.61 -24.61 7.37
N ALA A 31 3.82 -25.15 6.44
CA ALA A 31 4.23 -25.33 5.07
C ALA A 31 4.41 -23.93 4.50
N SER A 32 5.66 -23.46 4.59
CA SER A 32 6.12 -22.22 4.01
C SER A 32 5.54 -22.08 2.61
N ALA A 33 4.91 -20.93 2.38
CA ALA A 33 4.45 -20.43 1.08
C ALA A 33 5.64 -20.18 0.13
N ASP A 34 6.42 -21.21 -0.19
CA ASP A 34 7.60 -21.09 -1.03
C ASP A 34 7.20 -21.11 -2.51
N GLY A 35 6.50 -20.06 -2.94
CA GLY A 35 6.07 -19.92 -4.34
C GLY A 35 4.95 -18.92 -4.59
N THR A 36 4.08 -18.66 -3.61
CA THR A 36 2.92 -17.77 -3.79
C THR A 36 3.36 -16.33 -4.05
N PRO A 37 2.87 -15.69 -5.14
CA PRO A 37 3.11 -14.27 -5.39
C PRO A 37 2.67 -13.40 -4.20
N ALA A 38 3.48 -12.42 -3.82
CA ALA A 38 3.13 -11.51 -2.73
C ALA A 38 1.78 -10.81 -2.98
N LYS A 39 1.46 -10.50 -4.24
CA LYS A 39 0.16 -9.88 -4.57
C LYS A 39 -1.05 -10.74 -4.18
N GLU A 40 -0.92 -12.06 -4.21
CA GLU A 40 -1.99 -12.98 -3.81
C GLU A 40 -2.07 -13.07 -2.29
N LEU A 41 -0.92 -13.11 -1.61
CA LEU A 41 -0.86 -13.11 -0.15
C LEU A 41 -1.49 -11.84 0.45
N PHE A 42 -1.09 -10.66 -0.03
CA PHE A 42 -1.63 -9.39 0.45
C PHE A 42 -3.08 -9.16 -0.01
N GLY A 43 -3.41 -9.56 -1.24
CA GLY A 43 -4.77 -9.44 -1.78
C GLY A 43 -5.80 -10.33 -1.10
N ALA A 44 -5.38 -11.40 -0.42
CA ALA A 44 -6.26 -12.28 0.34
C ALA A 44 -6.67 -11.72 1.71
N LYS A 45 -6.03 -10.64 2.20
CA LYS A 45 -6.33 -10.08 3.52
C LYS A 45 -7.54 -9.15 3.41
N ALA A 46 -8.59 -9.43 4.19
CA ALA A 46 -9.81 -8.62 4.23
C ALA A 46 -9.67 -7.36 5.12
N LEU A 47 -8.85 -7.44 6.17
CA LEU A 47 -8.68 -6.41 7.19
C LEU A 47 -7.20 -6.06 7.38
N PRO A 48 -6.90 -4.83 7.87
CA PRO A 48 -5.53 -4.41 8.15
C PRO A 48 -4.92 -5.26 9.26
N ALA A 49 -3.61 -5.11 9.45
CA ALA A 49 -2.97 -5.61 10.67
C ALA A 49 -3.27 -4.63 11.81
N ALA A 50 -3.81 -5.15 12.93
CA ALA A 50 -4.03 -4.42 14.17
C ALA A 50 -2.68 -4.10 14.85
N MET A 51 -2.00 -3.09 14.30
CA MET A 51 -0.67 -2.65 14.68
C MET A 51 -0.64 -1.12 14.68
N ALA A 52 0.42 -0.53 15.22
CA ALA A 52 0.67 0.89 15.03
C ALA A 52 0.79 1.22 13.53
N PRO A 53 0.22 2.34 13.06
CA PRO A 53 0.32 2.75 11.66
C PRO A 53 1.77 2.91 11.22
N SER A 54 2.17 2.22 10.16
CA SER A 54 3.52 2.35 9.60
C SER A 54 3.54 1.99 8.11
N SER A 55 4.09 2.91 7.31
CA SER A 55 4.42 2.68 5.90
C SER A 55 5.82 2.07 5.81
N LEU A 56 5.93 0.85 5.30
CA LEU A 56 7.18 0.09 5.32
C LEU A 56 7.67 -0.19 3.90
N GLY A 57 8.89 0.22 3.58
CA GLY A 57 9.52 0.06 2.27
C GLY A 57 9.32 1.25 1.35
N PHE A 58 9.24 0.98 0.05
CA PHE A 58 9.04 1.97 -1.01
C PHE A 58 7.63 1.86 -1.58
N TYR A 59 7.12 2.92 -2.21
CA TYR A 59 5.75 3.00 -2.75
C TYR A 59 5.31 1.80 -3.63
N ALA A 60 6.26 1.18 -4.34
CA ALA A 60 6.06 0.02 -5.21
C ALA A 60 6.79 -1.25 -4.73
N LYS A 61 7.25 -1.25 -3.48
CA LYS A 61 7.96 -2.37 -2.86
C LYS A 61 7.90 -2.27 -1.34
N GLY A 62 6.75 -2.61 -0.77
CA GLY A 62 6.48 -2.38 0.64
C GLY A 62 5.17 -2.99 1.13
N CYS A 63 4.77 -2.60 2.35
CA CYS A 63 3.51 -2.97 2.99
C CYS A 63 3.04 -1.85 3.93
N LEU A 64 1.82 -1.98 4.44
CA LEU A 64 1.17 -1.05 5.35
C LEU A 64 0.74 -1.78 6.63
N ALA A 65 1.32 -1.39 7.76
CA ALA A 65 0.85 -1.78 9.10
C ALA A 65 -0.17 -0.76 9.61
N GLY A 66 -1.16 -1.18 10.38
CA GLY A 66 -2.12 -0.27 11.02
C GLY A 66 -2.87 0.64 10.05
N GLY A 67 -3.13 0.16 8.83
CA GLY A 67 -3.88 0.90 7.83
C GLY A 67 -5.31 1.15 8.29
N VAL A 68 -5.86 2.31 7.90
CA VAL A 68 -7.24 2.70 8.21
C VAL A 68 -8.01 2.90 6.92
N ALA A 69 -9.30 2.57 6.94
CA ALA A 69 -10.16 2.81 5.80
C ALA A 69 -10.71 4.23 5.85
N ILE A 70 -10.77 4.91 4.69
CA ILE A 70 -11.68 6.06 4.56
C ILE A 70 -13.13 5.54 4.56
N PRO A 71 -14.11 6.24 5.17
CA PRO A 71 -15.52 5.89 5.02
C PRO A 71 -15.91 5.78 3.54
N THR A 72 -16.76 4.81 3.21
CA THR A 72 -17.26 4.59 1.85
C THR A 72 -17.88 5.85 1.26
N ASP A 73 -18.53 6.63 2.12
CA ASP A 73 -19.19 7.88 1.78
C ASP A 73 -18.82 8.96 2.78
N GLY A 74 -18.71 10.17 2.26
CA GLY A 74 -18.66 11.39 3.07
C GLY A 74 -19.44 12.51 2.38
N PRO A 75 -19.54 13.67 3.03
CA PRO A 75 -20.32 14.79 2.51
C PRO A 75 -19.82 15.29 1.14
N THR A 76 -18.55 15.07 0.83
CA THR A 76 -17.90 15.56 -0.39
C THR A 76 -17.19 14.46 -1.17
N TRP A 77 -17.32 13.18 -0.80
CA TRP A 77 -16.69 12.07 -1.54
C TRP A 77 -17.52 10.80 -1.57
N GLN A 78 -17.21 9.94 -2.54
CA GLN A 78 -17.72 8.58 -2.67
C GLN A 78 -16.60 7.65 -3.13
N ALA A 79 -16.38 6.54 -2.41
CA ALA A 79 -15.41 5.52 -2.81
C ALA A 79 -15.99 4.61 -3.91
N MET A 80 -15.16 4.30 -4.90
CA MET A 80 -15.51 3.51 -6.09
C MET A 80 -14.90 2.11 -6.01
N ARG A 81 -15.47 1.16 -6.75
CA ARG A 81 -14.93 -0.22 -6.86
C ARG A 81 -14.71 -0.88 -5.48
N LEU A 82 -15.69 -0.78 -4.59
CA LEU A 82 -15.63 -1.27 -3.21
C LEU A 82 -15.29 -2.75 -3.13
N SER A 83 -15.74 -3.54 -4.11
CA SER A 83 -15.43 -4.97 -4.24
C SER A 83 -13.93 -5.28 -4.26
N ARG A 84 -13.09 -4.31 -4.66
CA ARG A 84 -11.62 -4.47 -4.69
C ARG A 84 -10.97 -4.41 -3.31
N ASN A 85 -11.67 -3.89 -2.30
CA ASN A 85 -11.18 -3.69 -0.95
C ASN A 85 -9.89 -2.83 -0.88
N ARG A 86 -9.90 -1.66 -1.53
CA ARG A 86 -8.70 -0.82 -1.75
C ARG A 86 -8.76 0.58 -1.15
N ARG A 87 -9.67 0.83 -0.20
CA ARG A 87 -9.85 2.16 0.42
C ARG A 87 -9.05 2.34 1.71
N TRP A 88 -7.95 1.62 1.85
CA TRP A 88 -7.10 1.59 3.04
C TRP A 88 -5.87 2.45 2.83
N GLY A 89 -5.44 3.19 3.84
CA GLY A 89 -4.26 4.03 3.76
C GLY A 89 -3.61 4.26 5.11
N HIS A 90 -2.45 4.90 5.08
CA HIS A 90 -1.87 5.48 6.28
C HIS A 90 -2.80 6.59 6.79
N PRO A 91 -2.98 6.80 8.10
CA PRO A 91 -3.87 7.82 8.64
C PRO A 91 -3.63 9.22 8.07
N GLU A 92 -2.37 9.61 7.85
CA GLU A 92 -2.05 10.90 7.19
C GLU A 92 -2.54 11.00 5.75
N MET A 93 -2.56 9.90 5.00
CA MET A 93 -3.09 9.87 3.64
C MET A 93 -4.61 10.03 3.66
N ILE A 94 -5.29 9.28 4.54
CA ILE A 94 -6.75 9.36 4.66
C ILE A 94 -7.19 10.75 5.11
N ALA A 95 -6.51 11.33 6.11
CA ALA A 95 -6.74 12.70 6.55
C ALA A 95 -6.51 13.74 5.44
N LEU A 96 -5.50 13.52 4.58
CA LEU A 96 -5.27 14.39 3.42
C LEU A 96 -6.39 14.29 2.40
N ILE A 97 -6.87 13.09 2.08
CA ILE A 97 -7.95 12.88 1.10
C ILE A 97 -9.25 13.51 1.59
N GLU A 98 -9.61 13.30 2.87
CA GLU A 98 -10.80 13.92 3.48
C GLU A 98 -10.71 15.44 3.39
N ARG A 99 -9.62 16.04 3.89
CA ARG A 99 -9.41 17.50 3.78
C ARG A 99 -9.43 17.98 2.34
N PHE A 100 -8.79 17.27 1.42
CA PHE A 100 -8.79 17.62 0.00
C PHE A 100 -10.18 17.60 -0.60
N SER A 101 -11.01 16.65 -0.18
CA SER A 101 -12.41 16.56 -0.60
C SER A 101 -13.23 17.77 -0.19
N HIS A 102 -13.12 18.20 1.07
CA HIS A 102 -13.75 19.41 1.58
C HIS A 102 -13.25 20.66 0.88
N ASP A 103 -11.92 20.83 0.80
CA ASP A 103 -11.30 21.97 0.15
C ASP A 103 -11.69 22.09 -1.34
N ALA A 104 -11.79 20.96 -2.05
CA ALA A 104 -12.19 20.94 -3.45
C ALA A 104 -13.63 21.45 -3.62
N ALA A 105 -14.55 21.04 -2.75
CA ALA A 105 -15.93 21.52 -2.76
C ALA A 105 -16.03 23.00 -2.39
N GLU A 106 -15.44 23.38 -1.25
CA GLU A 106 -15.61 24.71 -0.67
C GLU A 106 -14.85 25.80 -1.43
N LYS A 107 -13.62 25.52 -1.87
CA LYS A 107 -12.72 26.57 -2.39
C LYS A 107 -12.72 26.70 -3.90
N ILE A 108 -13.07 25.63 -4.64
CA ILE A 108 -13.05 25.64 -6.11
C ILE A 108 -14.35 25.18 -6.76
N GLY A 109 -15.38 24.86 -5.95
CA GLY A 109 -16.70 24.44 -6.39
C GLY A 109 -16.70 23.07 -7.08
N TRP A 110 -15.74 22.19 -6.78
CA TRP A 110 -15.74 20.83 -7.32
C TRP A 110 -16.82 20.01 -6.59
N PRO A 111 -17.75 19.33 -7.29
CA PRO A 111 -18.95 18.78 -6.65
C PRO A 111 -18.69 17.65 -5.64
N GLY A 112 -17.48 17.09 -5.65
CA GLY A 112 -17.01 16.06 -4.73
C GLY A 112 -16.06 15.09 -5.41
N LEU A 113 -15.32 14.31 -4.62
CA LEU A 113 -14.34 13.35 -5.12
C LEU A 113 -14.95 11.97 -5.32
N LEU A 114 -14.71 11.38 -6.49
CA LEU A 114 -14.85 9.93 -6.67
C LEU A 114 -13.48 9.29 -6.40
N LEU A 115 -13.37 8.56 -5.30
CA LEU A 115 -12.11 7.95 -4.85
C LEU A 115 -11.91 6.60 -5.53
N GLY A 116 -10.77 6.43 -6.20
CA GLY A 116 -10.30 5.17 -6.75
C GLY A 116 -9.53 4.34 -5.71
N ASP A 117 -8.46 3.71 -6.16
CA ASP A 117 -7.65 2.84 -5.30
C ASP A 117 -6.74 3.68 -4.38
N ILE A 118 -6.64 3.31 -3.09
CA ILE A 118 -5.69 3.86 -2.11
C ILE A 118 -4.62 2.81 -1.82
N SER A 119 -4.97 1.73 -1.14
CA SER A 119 -4.13 0.54 -0.90
C SER A 119 -5.01 -0.62 -0.44
N GLN A 120 -4.50 -1.86 -0.57
CA GLN A 120 -5.10 -3.02 0.10
C GLN A 120 -4.97 -2.88 1.63
N PRO A 121 -5.71 -3.65 2.46
CA PRO A 121 -5.73 -3.45 3.92
C PRO A 121 -4.36 -3.52 4.59
N ARG A 122 -3.46 -4.34 4.06
CA ARG A 122 -2.08 -4.51 4.54
C ARG A 122 -1.05 -3.95 3.56
N GLY A 123 -1.49 -3.15 2.60
CA GLY A 123 -0.66 -2.66 1.50
C GLY A 123 -0.20 -3.80 0.60
N GLY A 124 1.10 -3.83 0.26
CA GLY A 124 1.67 -4.88 -0.56
C GLY A 124 1.36 -4.75 -2.05
N PRO A 125 2.02 -5.54 -2.91
CA PRO A 125 1.73 -5.57 -4.33
C PRO A 125 0.25 -5.83 -4.62
N MET A 126 -0.35 -5.04 -5.51
CA MET A 126 -1.78 -5.18 -5.82
C MET A 126 -2.03 -6.37 -6.75
N THR A 127 -3.20 -6.99 -6.61
CA THR A 127 -3.66 -8.08 -7.51
C THR A 127 -3.82 -7.63 -8.96
N SER A 128 -4.07 -6.33 -9.19
CA SER A 128 -4.29 -5.71 -10.50
C SER A 128 -4.08 -4.19 -10.42
N GLY A 129 -3.90 -3.54 -11.58
CA GLY A 129 -3.80 -2.09 -11.67
C GLY A 129 -2.39 -1.56 -11.44
N HIS A 130 -2.20 -0.81 -10.36
CA HIS A 130 -1.01 0.01 -10.14
C HIS A 130 0.18 -0.81 -9.63
N ALA A 131 1.39 -0.41 -10.01
CA ALA A 131 2.62 -0.99 -9.47
C ALA A 131 2.93 -0.47 -8.05
N SER A 132 2.44 0.74 -7.70
CA SER A 132 2.58 1.36 -6.37
C SER A 132 1.39 1.06 -5.45
N HIS A 133 0.95 1.99 -4.58
CA HIS A 133 -0.13 1.78 -3.61
C HIS A 133 0.15 0.67 -2.58
N GLN A 134 1.44 0.39 -2.33
CA GLN A 134 1.80 -0.71 -1.45
C GLN A 134 1.97 -0.30 0.02
N ILE A 135 2.10 1.00 0.29
CA ILE A 135 2.47 1.50 1.63
C ILE A 135 1.48 2.51 2.21
N GLY A 136 0.28 2.65 1.64
CA GLY A 136 -0.76 3.52 2.18
C GLY A 136 -0.56 5.02 1.97
N LEU A 137 0.31 5.43 1.04
CA LEU A 137 0.68 6.85 0.79
C LEU A 137 0.36 7.31 -0.64
N ASP A 138 -0.48 6.55 -1.34
CA ASP A 138 -0.92 6.79 -2.71
C ASP A 138 -2.45 6.75 -2.77
N ALA A 139 -3.08 7.58 -3.60
CA ALA A 139 -4.50 7.46 -3.91
C ALA A 139 -4.84 7.98 -5.30
N ASP A 140 -5.75 7.28 -5.96
CA ASP A 140 -6.33 7.72 -7.23
C ASP A 140 -7.61 8.51 -7.00
N ILE A 141 -7.71 9.65 -7.67
CA ILE A 141 -8.90 10.50 -7.67
C ILE A 141 -9.39 10.58 -9.12
N TRP A 142 -10.64 10.20 -9.37
CA TRP A 142 -11.20 10.31 -10.71
C TRP A 142 -11.34 11.78 -11.11
N LEU A 143 -11.15 12.05 -12.40
CA LEU A 143 -11.42 13.35 -13.00
C LEU A 143 -12.91 13.53 -13.35
N THR A 144 -13.70 12.45 -13.28
CA THR A 144 -15.15 12.51 -13.36
C THR A 144 -15.72 13.21 -12.12
N PRO A 145 -16.53 14.27 -12.28
CA PRO A 145 -17.18 14.94 -11.16
C PRO A 145 -18.15 13.99 -10.43
N MET A 146 -18.16 14.06 -9.10
CA MET A 146 -19.11 13.29 -8.28
C MET A 146 -20.56 13.75 -8.54
N PRO A 147 -21.52 12.82 -8.72
CA PRO A 147 -22.93 13.19 -8.90
C PRO A 147 -23.52 13.77 -7.60
N GLN A 148 -24.57 14.59 -7.73
CA GLN A 148 -25.32 15.17 -6.59
C GLN A 148 -26.30 14.18 -5.95
N ARG A 149 -25.86 12.93 -5.79
CA ARG A 149 -26.55 11.83 -5.11
C ARG A 149 -25.55 10.76 -4.72
N THR A 150 -25.92 9.94 -3.75
CA THR A 150 -25.18 8.73 -3.43
C THR A 150 -25.37 7.68 -4.52
N LEU A 151 -24.27 7.11 -4.98
CA LEU A 151 -24.23 5.99 -5.91
C LEU A 151 -24.53 4.69 -5.16
N SER A 152 -25.32 3.81 -5.77
CA SER A 152 -25.51 2.44 -5.29
C SER A 152 -24.19 1.64 -5.36
N LEU A 153 -24.15 0.50 -4.68
CA LEU A 153 -22.99 -0.41 -4.75
C LEU A 153 -22.73 -0.85 -6.20
N GLU A 154 -23.78 -1.20 -6.95
CA GLU A 154 -23.66 -1.65 -8.34
C GLU A 154 -23.16 -0.53 -9.27
N GLU A 155 -23.63 0.70 -9.08
CA GLU A 155 -23.17 1.87 -9.85
C GLU A 155 -21.68 2.12 -9.62
N ARG A 156 -21.19 1.97 -8.38
CA ARG A 156 -19.77 2.12 -8.05
C ARG A 156 -18.88 1.08 -8.71
N GLU A 157 -19.42 -0.08 -9.07
CA GLU A 157 -18.71 -1.14 -9.78
C GLU A 157 -18.74 -0.97 -11.29
N SER A 158 -19.84 -0.43 -11.84
CA SER A 158 -20.12 -0.42 -13.28
C SER A 158 -19.84 0.90 -13.98
N ILE A 159 -20.01 2.05 -13.31
CA ILE A 159 -19.74 3.37 -13.92
C ILE A 159 -18.29 3.43 -14.36
N SER A 160 -18.05 3.87 -15.59
CA SER A 160 -16.69 4.10 -16.11
C SER A 160 -16.26 5.54 -15.88
N ALA A 161 -15.01 5.71 -15.50
CA ALA A 161 -14.40 7.04 -15.44
C ALA A 161 -14.29 7.65 -16.84
N THR A 162 -14.43 8.96 -16.92
CA THR A 162 -14.39 9.72 -18.17
C THR A 162 -12.93 10.04 -18.50
N SER A 163 -12.42 9.58 -19.65
CA SER A 163 -11.09 10.00 -20.13
C SER A 163 -11.13 11.48 -20.53
N MET A 164 -10.09 12.21 -20.14
CA MET A 164 -9.88 13.60 -20.56
C MET A 164 -9.27 13.70 -21.97
N LEU A 165 -8.96 12.58 -22.63
CA LEU A 165 -8.37 12.58 -23.97
C LEU A 165 -9.43 12.52 -25.06
N GLN A 166 -9.16 13.21 -26.15
CA GLN A 166 -9.95 13.13 -27.36
C GLN A 166 -9.73 11.77 -28.04
N LYS A 167 -10.82 11.06 -28.33
CA LYS A 167 -10.77 9.77 -29.02
C LYS A 167 -10.03 9.89 -30.37
N ASN A 168 -9.19 8.90 -30.68
CA ASN A 168 -8.40 8.80 -31.91
C ASN A 168 -7.42 9.95 -32.15
N LYS A 169 -7.04 10.72 -31.12
CA LYS A 169 -5.98 11.73 -31.21
C LYS A 169 -4.88 11.45 -30.20
N PHE A 170 -3.64 11.49 -30.68
CA PHE A 170 -2.48 11.27 -29.84
C PHE A 170 -2.34 12.40 -28.83
N LEU A 171 -2.30 12.05 -27.53
CA LEU A 171 -2.05 12.94 -26.39
C LEU A 171 -2.73 14.31 -26.49
N THR A 172 -3.98 14.32 -26.92
CA THR A 172 -4.79 15.54 -27.05
C THR A 172 -5.90 15.51 -26.02
N VAL A 173 -5.99 16.54 -25.17
CA VAL A 173 -7.11 16.71 -24.23
C VAL A 173 -8.38 17.08 -25.01
N ASP A 174 -9.51 16.45 -24.67
CA ASP A 174 -10.81 16.76 -25.24
C ASP A 174 -11.37 18.08 -24.67
N PRO A 175 -11.52 19.14 -25.49
CA PRO A 175 -11.99 20.44 -25.02
C PRO A 175 -13.48 20.45 -24.64
N SER A 176 -14.26 19.44 -25.05
CA SER A 176 -15.68 19.31 -24.67
C SER A 176 -15.87 18.74 -23.26
N ILE A 177 -14.84 18.06 -22.72
CA ILE A 177 -14.86 17.45 -21.39
C ILE A 177 -14.03 18.28 -20.41
N TRP A 178 -12.83 18.70 -20.83
CA TRP A 178 -11.91 19.42 -19.95
C TRP A 178 -12.40 20.83 -19.63
N THR A 179 -12.43 21.15 -18.33
CA THR A 179 -12.80 22.48 -17.83
C THR A 179 -11.70 23.06 -16.95
N PRO A 180 -11.69 24.39 -16.72
CA PRO A 180 -10.77 25.01 -15.76
C PRO A 180 -10.88 24.43 -14.33
N ALA A 181 -12.02 23.84 -13.95
CA ALA A 181 -12.20 23.20 -12.65
C ALA A 181 -11.29 21.96 -12.48
N HIS A 182 -11.09 21.17 -13.55
CA HIS A 182 -10.15 20.04 -13.54
C HIS A 182 -8.72 20.52 -13.27
N ALA A 183 -8.32 21.64 -13.88
CA ALA A 183 -7.01 22.24 -13.64
C ALA A 183 -6.85 22.68 -12.18
N ARG A 184 -7.86 23.37 -11.62
CA ARG A 184 -7.87 23.79 -10.22
C ARG A 184 -7.81 22.60 -9.26
N LEU A 185 -8.52 21.51 -9.55
CA LEU A 185 -8.53 20.29 -8.73
C LEU A 185 -7.12 19.68 -8.63
N ILE A 186 -6.45 19.47 -9.77
CA ILE A 186 -5.10 18.90 -9.82
C ILE A 186 -4.09 19.83 -9.14
N MET A 187 -4.17 21.14 -9.41
CA MET A 187 -3.25 22.11 -8.82
C MET A 187 -3.45 22.28 -7.31
N MET A 188 -4.69 22.19 -6.83
CA MET A 188 -4.98 22.16 -5.40
C MET A 188 -4.38 20.91 -4.74
N ALA A 189 -4.56 19.72 -5.33
CA ALA A 189 -3.93 18.51 -4.82
C ALA A 189 -2.39 18.66 -4.73
N ALA A 190 -1.76 19.25 -5.75
CA ALA A 190 -0.31 19.48 -5.73
C ALA A 190 0.14 20.52 -4.69
N SER A 191 -0.73 21.45 -4.31
CA SER A 191 -0.40 22.55 -3.39
C SER A 191 -0.16 22.10 -1.94
N TYR A 192 -0.69 20.94 -1.53
CA TYR A 192 -0.49 20.44 -0.18
C TYR A 192 1.00 20.17 0.10
N PRO A 193 1.52 20.59 1.28
CA PRO A 193 2.92 20.37 1.64
C PRO A 193 3.26 18.89 1.86
N GLN A 194 2.26 18.05 2.19
CA GLN A 194 2.43 16.61 2.32
C GLN A 194 2.53 15.92 0.95
N VAL A 195 1.95 16.51 -0.10
CA VAL A 195 1.97 15.93 -1.45
C VAL A 195 3.32 16.14 -2.09
N GLU A 196 3.93 15.03 -2.49
CA GLU A 196 5.22 15.01 -3.15
C GLU A 196 5.09 14.98 -4.67
N ARG A 197 4.13 14.19 -5.19
CA ARG A 197 3.84 14.09 -6.63
C ARG A 197 2.35 13.93 -6.89
N VAL A 198 1.91 14.47 -8.01
CA VAL A 198 0.60 14.19 -8.62
C VAL A 198 0.84 13.64 -10.01
N PHE A 199 0.53 12.38 -10.27
CA PHE A 199 0.74 11.79 -11.59
C PHE A 199 -0.50 11.93 -12.47
N VAL A 200 -0.28 12.34 -13.71
CA VAL A 200 -1.32 12.59 -14.72
C VAL A 200 -0.83 12.13 -16.10
N ASN A 201 -1.74 11.98 -17.05
CA ASN A 201 -1.37 11.81 -18.46
C ASN A 201 -0.49 12.97 -18.98
N PRO A 202 0.45 12.75 -19.92
CA PRO A 202 1.25 13.82 -20.49
C PRO A 202 0.43 14.93 -21.16
N ALA A 203 -0.71 14.60 -21.77
CA ALA A 203 -1.61 15.59 -22.38
C ALA A 203 -2.21 16.53 -21.33
N ILE A 204 -2.59 16.00 -20.15
CA ILE A 204 -3.11 16.78 -19.04
C ILE A 204 -2.02 17.70 -18.49
N LYS A 205 -0.80 17.17 -18.30
CA LYS A 205 0.35 17.99 -17.88
C LYS A 205 0.62 19.12 -18.88
N LYS A 206 0.61 18.83 -20.18
CA LYS A 206 0.75 19.84 -21.23
C LYS A 206 -0.38 20.87 -21.18
N LYS A 207 -1.64 20.44 -21.04
CA LYS A 207 -2.78 21.36 -20.91
C LYS A 207 -2.62 22.31 -19.73
N LEU A 208 -2.15 21.81 -18.57
CA LEU A 208 -1.82 22.65 -17.43
C LEU A 208 -0.68 23.63 -17.75
N CYS A 209 0.41 23.17 -18.36
CA CYS A 209 1.52 24.05 -18.76
C CYS A 209 1.06 25.21 -19.65
N ASP A 210 0.22 24.91 -20.66
CA ASP A 210 -0.27 25.86 -21.65
C ASP A 210 -1.30 26.84 -21.07
N THR A 211 -2.17 26.39 -20.17
CA THR A 211 -3.38 27.14 -19.79
C THR A 211 -3.45 27.60 -18.33
N TRP A 212 -2.65 27.03 -17.42
CA TRP A 212 -2.68 27.42 -16.02
C TRP A 212 -2.04 28.80 -15.80
N LYS A 213 -2.82 29.73 -15.25
CA LYS A 213 -2.42 31.12 -14.94
C LYS A 213 -2.29 31.42 -13.44
N GLY A 214 -2.57 30.44 -12.56
CA GLY A 214 -2.38 30.59 -11.12
C GLY A 214 -0.94 30.35 -10.69
N ASP A 215 -0.72 30.15 -9.39
CA ASP A 215 0.60 29.83 -8.85
C ASP A 215 1.16 28.53 -9.47
N ARG A 216 2.39 28.60 -9.97
CA ARG A 216 3.09 27.49 -10.63
C ARG A 216 4.12 26.82 -9.71
N SER A 217 4.29 27.28 -8.48
CA SER A 217 5.26 26.73 -7.51
C SER A 217 5.08 25.21 -7.31
N ALA A 218 3.84 24.73 -7.31
CA ALA A 218 3.49 23.33 -7.18
C ALA A 218 3.41 22.57 -8.52
N LEU A 219 3.46 23.26 -9.66
CA LEU A 219 3.25 22.63 -10.97
C LEU A 219 4.33 21.59 -11.27
N GLY A 220 5.57 21.80 -10.79
CA GLY A 220 6.64 20.81 -10.88
C GLY A 220 6.27 19.43 -10.31
N LYS A 221 5.48 19.40 -9.23
CA LYS A 221 5.00 18.15 -8.61
C LYS A 221 4.03 17.36 -9.49
N VAL A 222 3.38 18.01 -10.45
CA VAL A 222 2.51 17.34 -11.43
C VAL A 222 3.40 16.65 -12.46
N ARG A 223 3.44 15.31 -12.44
CA ARG A 223 4.35 14.49 -13.22
C ARG A 223 3.61 13.69 -14.31
N PRO A 224 4.05 13.76 -15.57
CA PRO A 224 3.50 12.93 -16.63
C PRO A 224 3.84 11.45 -16.41
N ILE A 225 2.87 10.56 -16.65
CA ILE A 225 3.03 9.11 -16.67
C ILE A 225 2.04 8.48 -17.67
N TYR A 226 2.32 7.27 -18.15
CA TYR A 226 1.41 6.49 -19.00
C TYR A 226 0.02 6.30 -18.35
N GLY A 227 -1.04 6.28 -19.15
CA GLY A 227 -2.42 6.21 -18.64
C GLY A 227 -2.83 7.51 -17.95
N HIS A 228 -3.46 7.42 -16.77
CA HIS A 228 -3.81 8.56 -15.91
C HIS A 228 -4.55 9.69 -16.64
N ASP A 229 -5.40 9.32 -17.59
CA ASP A 229 -6.19 10.22 -18.40
C ASP A 229 -7.62 10.40 -17.88
N TYR A 230 -8.13 9.46 -17.08
CA TYR A 230 -9.43 9.54 -16.41
C TYR A 230 -9.36 9.74 -14.89
N HIS A 231 -8.15 9.65 -14.32
CA HIS A 231 -7.86 9.88 -12.91
C HIS A 231 -6.48 10.52 -12.78
N PHE A 232 -6.23 11.14 -11.64
CA PHE A 232 -4.88 11.52 -11.23
C PHE A 232 -4.49 10.79 -9.95
N HIS A 233 -3.21 10.49 -9.82
CA HIS A 233 -2.65 9.76 -8.70
C HIS A 233 -1.96 10.76 -7.76
N ILE A 234 -2.40 10.85 -6.52
CA ILE A 234 -1.73 11.61 -5.46
C ILE A 234 -0.74 10.69 -4.74
N ARG A 235 0.50 11.18 -4.53
CA ARG A 235 1.49 10.57 -3.64
C ARG A 235 1.92 11.54 -2.57
N ILE A 236 1.87 11.12 -1.30
CA ILE A 236 2.40 11.89 -0.19
C ILE A 236 3.81 11.42 0.21
N LYS A 237 4.56 12.31 0.85
CA LYS A 237 5.87 11.99 1.44
C LYS A 237 5.72 10.92 2.55
N CYS A 238 6.81 10.24 2.87
CA CYS A 238 6.86 9.47 4.11
C CYS A 238 6.50 10.36 5.30
N PRO A 239 5.61 9.90 6.22
CA PRO A 239 5.32 10.62 7.45
C PRO A 239 6.59 10.92 8.24
N GLU A 240 6.61 12.04 8.95
CA GLU A 240 7.78 12.46 9.72
C GLU A 240 8.12 11.43 10.81
N GLY A 241 9.41 11.13 10.99
CA GLY A 241 9.85 10.10 11.94
C GLY A 241 9.56 8.65 11.55
N SER A 242 8.97 8.39 10.37
CA SER A 242 8.67 7.01 9.93
C SER A 242 9.93 6.18 9.70
N VAL A 243 10.19 5.25 10.64
CA VAL A 243 11.25 4.25 10.49
C VAL A 243 10.83 3.22 9.43
N GLY A 244 11.71 2.95 8.48
CA GLY A 244 11.46 1.96 7.43
C GLY A 244 10.63 2.45 6.24
N CYS A 245 10.12 3.68 6.26
CA CYS A 245 9.53 4.31 5.06
C CYS A 245 10.64 4.93 4.20
N LYS A 246 10.72 4.51 2.93
CA LYS A 246 11.72 5.01 1.98
C LYS A 246 11.09 6.04 1.05
N GLY A 247 11.52 7.31 1.20
CA GLY A 247 11.17 8.38 0.27
C GLY A 247 11.75 8.18 -1.14
N GLN A 248 11.30 9.03 -2.06
CA GLN A 248 11.80 9.10 -3.43
C GLN A 248 12.69 10.35 -3.61
N ALA A 249 13.38 10.44 -4.74
CA ALA A 249 14.18 11.63 -5.06
C ALA A 249 13.27 12.86 -5.15
N ARG A 250 13.81 14.05 -4.81
CA ARG A 250 13.08 15.31 -4.95
C ARG A 250 12.70 15.54 -6.42
N VAL A 251 11.56 16.19 -6.63
CA VAL A 251 11.18 16.68 -7.95
C VAL A 251 12.21 17.74 -8.39
N PRO A 252 12.70 17.70 -9.64
CA PRO A 252 13.59 18.74 -10.15
C PRO A 252 12.98 20.14 -10.01
N ALA A 253 13.85 21.15 -9.85
CA ALA A 253 13.40 22.54 -9.80
C ALA A 253 12.68 22.94 -11.10
N GLY A 254 11.74 23.88 -10.97
CA GLY A 254 10.92 24.37 -12.09
C GLY A 254 9.54 23.72 -12.14
N ASP A 255 8.77 24.10 -13.15
CA ASP A 255 7.39 23.65 -13.32
C ASP A 255 7.28 22.35 -14.16
N GLY A 256 8.39 21.87 -14.71
CA GLY A 256 8.44 20.67 -15.55
C GLY A 256 7.70 20.82 -16.88
N CYS A 257 7.58 22.05 -17.39
CA CYS A 257 7.01 22.38 -18.71
C CYS A 257 8.11 22.60 -19.77
N ASP A 258 9.19 21.82 -19.68
CA ASP A 258 10.41 21.94 -20.48
C ASP A 258 10.63 20.70 -21.37
N LYS A 259 11.88 20.47 -21.79
CA LYS A 259 12.28 19.30 -22.60
C LYS A 259 11.88 17.96 -21.97
N SER A 260 11.78 17.88 -20.63
CA SER A 260 11.33 16.67 -19.94
C SER A 260 9.87 16.34 -20.22
N LEU A 261 9.02 17.35 -20.46
CA LEU A 261 7.65 17.14 -20.92
C LEU A 261 7.62 16.89 -22.43
N ALA A 262 8.39 17.63 -23.21
CA ALA A 262 8.43 17.49 -24.67
C ALA A 262 8.81 16.06 -25.11
N TRP A 263 9.67 15.37 -24.35
CA TRP A 263 10.04 13.98 -24.59
C TRP A 263 8.83 13.03 -24.69
N TRP A 264 7.76 13.24 -23.90
CA TRP A 264 6.53 12.44 -23.96
C TRP A 264 5.78 12.53 -25.29
N PHE A 265 6.05 13.58 -26.07
CA PHE A 265 5.45 13.83 -27.38
C PHE A 265 6.37 13.39 -28.53
N THR A 266 7.42 12.61 -28.24
CA THR A 266 8.25 11.91 -29.22
C THR A 266 7.84 10.43 -29.33
N ASP A 267 8.33 9.70 -30.33
CA ASP A 267 8.04 8.27 -30.49
C ASP A 267 8.75 7.38 -29.45
N GLU A 268 9.85 7.85 -28.86
CA GLU A 268 10.71 7.07 -27.96
C GLU A 268 9.97 6.45 -26.76
N PRO A 269 9.18 7.20 -25.97
CA PRO A 269 8.41 6.63 -24.86
C PRO A 269 7.35 5.60 -25.27
N TRP A 270 6.98 5.55 -26.55
CA TRP A 270 5.93 4.68 -27.08
C TRP A 270 6.52 3.54 -27.94
N ALA A 271 7.84 3.50 -28.08
CA ALA A 271 8.54 2.46 -28.82
C ALA A 271 8.36 1.09 -28.16
N LYS A 272 8.08 0.08 -28.98
CA LYS A 272 8.00 -1.31 -28.48
C LYS A 272 9.35 -1.74 -27.91
N PRO A 273 9.38 -2.46 -26.77
CA PRO A 273 10.62 -2.99 -26.22
C PRO A 273 11.37 -3.84 -27.26
N LYS A 274 12.68 -3.59 -27.45
CA LYS A 274 13.52 -4.44 -28.29
C LYS A 274 13.57 -5.84 -27.68
N LYS A 275 13.43 -6.90 -28.51
CA LYS A 275 13.56 -8.30 -28.06
C LYS A 275 14.94 -8.48 -27.40
N LYS A 276 14.97 -8.80 -26.11
CA LYS A 276 16.22 -9.14 -25.38
C LYS A 276 16.55 -10.63 -25.59
N PRO A 277 17.83 -11.03 -25.56
CA PRO A 277 18.22 -12.45 -25.57
C PRO A 277 17.57 -13.22 -24.42
N GLU A 278 17.17 -14.47 -24.67
CA GLU A 278 16.55 -15.35 -23.69
C GLU A 278 17.53 -15.64 -22.54
N LYS A 279 17.33 -14.99 -21.39
CA LYS A 279 17.98 -15.33 -20.11
C LYS A 279 17.01 -16.18 -19.28
N PRO A 280 17.51 -17.08 -18.40
CA PRO A 280 16.66 -17.88 -17.52
C PRO A 280 15.67 -16.98 -16.76
N MET A 281 14.39 -17.31 -16.90
CA MET A 281 13.29 -16.47 -16.47
C MET A 281 13.15 -16.55 -14.95
N LYS A 282 13.67 -15.53 -14.24
CA LYS A 282 13.34 -15.32 -12.82
C LYS A 282 11.81 -15.33 -12.65
N PRO A 283 11.27 -15.72 -11.46
CA PRO A 283 9.84 -15.61 -11.20
C PRO A 283 9.34 -14.22 -11.61
N LYS A 284 8.29 -14.17 -12.45
CA LYS A 284 7.78 -12.91 -13.02
C LYS A 284 7.13 -11.99 -11.99
N PHE A 285 7.00 -12.43 -10.75
CA PHE A 285 6.24 -11.79 -9.69
C PHE A 285 7.09 -11.65 -8.43
N ALA A 286 6.86 -10.56 -7.70
CA ALA A 286 7.47 -10.35 -6.40
C ALA A 286 6.99 -11.42 -5.42
N LYS A 287 7.92 -12.04 -4.72
CA LYS A 287 7.67 -12.92 -3.57
C LYS A 287 7.66 -12.10 -2.28
N LEU A 288 7.16 -12.68 -1.19
CA LEU A 288 7.21 -12.04 0.13
C LEU A 288 8.65 -11.72 0.55
N SER A 289 9.61 -12.61 0.24
CA SER A 289 11.03 -12.43 0.51
C SER A 289 11.69 -11.29 -0.27
N ASP A 290 11.04 -10.78 -1.33
CA ASP A 290 11.52 -9.59 -2.04
C ASP A 290 11.15 -8.30 -1.28
N LEU A 291 10.17 -8.32 -0.38
CA LEU A 291 9.67 -7.15 0.36
C LEU A 291 10.50 -6.88 1.63
N PRO A 292 10.37 -5.70 2.28
CA PRO A 292 10.97 -5.48 3.60
C PRO A 292 10.61 -6.61 4.58
N LYS A 293 11.57 -7.05 5.40
CA LYS A 293 11.37 -8.19 6.33
C LYS A 293 10.15 -8.02 7.23
N ALA A 294 9.88 -6.79 7.68
CA ALA A 294 8.72 -6.47 8.50
C ALA A 294 7.38 -6.77 7.80
N CYS A 295 7.34 -6.87 6.48
CA CYS A 295 6.12 -7.18 5.74
C CYS A 295 5.60 -8.59 5.94
N ALA A 296 6.44 -9.55 6.33
CA ALA A 296 5.97 -10.86 6.78
C ALA A 296 5.16 -10.73 8.09
N LEU A 297 5.67 -9.95 9.05
CA LEU A 297 4.97 -9.69 10.32
C LEU A 297 3.66 -8.94 10.10
N VAL A 298 3.64 -7.96 9.19
CA VAL A 298 2.40 -7.26 8.82
C VAL A 298 1.42 -8.23 8.18
N LEU A 299 1.87 -9.07 7.25
CA LEU A 299 1.02 -10.04 6.57
C LEU A 299 0.36 -11.04 7.54
N ASP A 300 1.07 -11.45 8.59
CA ASP A 300 0.62 -12.46 9.56
C ASP A 300 0.06 -11.87 10.86
N GLY A 301 0.15 -10.55 11.04
CA GLY A 301 -0.34 -9.86 12.23
C GLY A 301 -1.85 -10.04 12.48
N PRO A 302 -2.30 -9.88 13.74
CA PRO A 302 -3.71 -9.99 14.08
C PRO A 302 -4.56 -8.97 13.30
N ALA A 303 -5.80 -9.31 13.00
CA ALA A 303 -6.78 -8.37 12.45
C ALA A 303 -7.59 -7.72 13.58
N PRO A 304 -8.15 -6.51 13.37
CA PRO A 304 -9.19 -5.98 14.24
C PRO A 304 -10.45 -6.87 14.19
N ALA A 305 -11.37 -6.69 15.13
CA ALA A 305 -12.59 -7.50 15.17
C ALA A 305 -13.55 -7.15 14.02
N SER A 306 -13.48 -5.91 13.52
CA SER A 306 -14.31 -5.46 12.40
C SER A 306 -13.64 -4.31 11.62
N GLU A 307 -14.17 -4.04 10.44
CA GLU A 307 -13.76 -2.88 9.63
C GLU A 307 -14.15 -1.55 10.28
N GLN A 308 -15.28 -1.54 11.01
CA GLN A 308 -15.80 -0.36 11.69
C GLN A 308 -14.76 0.20 12.66
N GLU A 309 -14.09 -0.66 13.45
CA GLU A 309 -13.04 -0.29 14.43
C GLU A 309 -11.86 0.47 13.82
N VAL A 310 -11.62 0.28 12.52
CA VAL A 310 -10.47 0.82 11.80
C VAL A 310 -10.89 1.72 10.63
N THR A 311 -12.13 2.21 10.66
CA THR A 311 -12.62 3.25 9.75
C THR A 311 -12.36 4.63 10.34
N TYR A 312 -11.71 5.49 9.56
CA TYR A 312 -11.31 6.84 9.94
C TYR A 312 -12.53 7.68 10.35
N GLY A 313 -12.40 8.44 11.44
CA GLY A 313 -13.44 9.34 11.97
C GLY A 313 -14.60 8.67 12.72
N THR A 314 -15.04 7.48 12.33
CA THR A 314 -16.20 6.80 12.96
C THR A 314 -15.84 5.91 14.14
N ALA A 315 -14.71 5.19 14.08
CA ALA A 315 -14.21 4.43 15.23
C ALA A 315 -12.69 4.44 15.38
N TYR A 316 -11.95 5.05 14.44
CA TYR A 316 -10.50 5.13 14.52
C TYR A 316 -10.06 5.86 15.79
N ARG A 317 -9.48 5.10 16.72
CA ARG A 317 -8.64 5.61 17.78
C ARG A 317 -7.21 5.28 17.38
N SER A 318 -6.34 6.30 17.31
CA SER A 318 -4.92 6.04 17.10
C SER A 318 -4.46 5.00 18.11
N ALA A 319 -3.91 3.88 17.63
CA ALA A 319 -3.45 2.84 18.53
C ALA A 319 -2.42 3.48 19.48
N THR A 320 -2.70 3.48 20.78
CA THR A 320 -1.66 3.75 21.77
C THR A 320 -0.53 2.76 21.51
N ALA A 321 0.68 3.27 21.28
CA ALA A 321 1.85 2.46 20.98
C ALA A 321 1.87 1.24 21.90
N VAL A 322 1.78 0.03 21.32
CA VAL A 322 1.91 -1.20 22.10
C VAL A 322 3.29 -1.14 22.76
N PRO A 323 3.41 -1.30 24.09
CA PRO A 323 4.70 -1.28 24.74
C PRO A 323 5.59 -2.34 24.08
N ALA A 324 6.85 -1.98 23.85
CA ALA A 324 7.85 -2.66 23.02
C ALA A 324 8.16 -4.14 23.37
N ALA A 325 7.39 -4.77 24.26
CA ALA A 325 7.52 -6.16 24.66
C ALA A 325 6.96 -7.17 23.64
N ALA A 326 6.16 -6.73 22.65
CA ALA A 326 5.80 -7.56 21.49
C ALA A 326 6.83 -7.33 20.38
N THR A 327 8.01 -7.97 20.49
CA THR A 327 9.11 -8.01 19.50
C THR A 327 9.10 -6.82 18.53
N SER A 328 9.57 -5.69 19.05
CA SER A 328 9.74 -4.45 18.31
C SER A 328 10.36 -4.68 16.93
N ILE A 329 9.85 -3.98 15.91
CA ILE A 329 10.46 -3.92 14.58
C ILE A 329 11.92 -3.47 14.68
N GLU A 330 12.30 -2.71 15.71
CA GLU A 330 13.69 -2.42 16.08
C GLU A 330 14.55 -3.68 16.32
N ALA A 331 14.03 -4.75 16.95
CA ALA A 331 14.79 -5.98 17.21
C ALA A 331 15.13 -6.74 15.91
N VAL A 332 14.26 -6.68 14.91
CA VAL A 332 14.47 -7.31 13.59
C VAL A 332 15.47 -6.52 12.74
N ILE A 333 15.53 -5.19 12.92
CA ILE A 333 16.53 -4.33 12.28
C ILE A 333 17.89 -4.45 12.99
N GLY A 334 17.91 -4.57 14.33
CA GLY A 334 19.11 -4.72 15.14
C GLY A 334 19.81 -6.07 15.02
N ALA A 335 19.08 -7.17 14.80
CA ALA A 335 19.66 -8.51 14.69
C ALA A 335 20.47 -8.74 13.39
N ALA A 336 20.38 -7.85 12.40
CA ALA A 336 21.25 -7.89 11.22
C ALA A 336 22.57 -7.12 11.38
N ALA A 337 22.76 -6.41 12.50
CA ALA A 337 23.96 -5.59 12.76
C ALA A 337 24.74 -6.00 14.02
N ALA A 338 24.35 -7.08 14.70
CA ALA A 338 25.04 -7.55 15.89
C ALA A 338 25.31 -9.06 15.81
N ALA A 339 26.23 -9.46 14.94
CA ALA A 339 27.06 -10.63 15.21
C ALA A 339 28.13 -10.19 16.22
N PRO A 340 28.33 -10.87 17.36
CA PRO A 340 29.41 -10.54 18.26
C PRO A 340 30.73 -10.90 17.58
N LEU A 341 31.60 -9.92 17.36
CA LEU A 341 33.01 -10.16 17.10
C LEU A 341 33.65 -10.66 18.40
N GLY A 342 33.44 -11.94 18.71
CA GLY A 342 34.23 -12.67 19.67
C GLY A 342 35.56 -13.09 19.04
N ASN A 343 36.65 -12.61 19.64
CA ASN A 343 38.03 -13.06 19.45
C ASN A 343 38.62 -12.99 18.02
N ILE A 344 39.08 -11.80 17.63
CA ILE A 344 40.16 -11.65 16.64
C ILE A 344 41.45 -11.35 17.42
N PRO A 345 42.49 -12.19 17.37
CA PRO A 345 43.77 -11.90 17.99
C PRO A 345 44.42 -10.68 17.32
N VAL A 346 44.76 -9.66 18.11
CA VAL A 346 45.56 -8.51 17.67
C VAL A 346 47.03 -8.95 17.59
N PRO A 347 47.71 -8.80 16.43
CA PRO A 347 49.15 -9.05 16.36
C PRO A 347 49.89 -8.01 17.21
N LEU A 348 50.68 -8.47 18.18
CA LEU A 348 51.60 -7.62 18.94
C LEU A 348 52.70 -7.08 18.01
N PRO A 349 53.15 -5.82 18.19
CA PRO A 349 54.29 -5.29 17.45
C PRO A 349 55.57 -6.07 17.77
N ARG A 350 56.39 -6.34 16.74
CA ARG A 350 57.70 -6.99 16.88
C ARG A 350 58.57 -6.23 17.89
N PRO A 351 59.28 -6.93 18.80
CA PRO A 351 60.34 -6.32 19.58
C PRO A 351 61.46 -5.85 18.65
N ALA A 352 61.92 -4.62 18.84
CA ALA A 352 63.20 -4.20 18.31
C ALA A 352 64.31 -4.98 19.04
N LEU A 353 65.14 -5.69 18.27
CA LEU A 353 66.40 -6.25 18.76
C LEU A 353 67.52 -5.51 18.06
N GLN A 354 68.24 -4.72 18.88
CA GLN A 354 69.57 -4.10 18.74
C GLN A 354 69.92 -3.39 17.44
#